data_AF-A0A7Y3Z5F3-F1
#
_entry.id   AF-A0A7Y3Z5F3-F1
#
_cell.length_a   1.000
_cell.length_b   1.000
_cell.length_c   1.000
_cell.angle_alpha   90.00
_cell.angle_beta   90.00
_cell.angle_gamma   90.00
#
_symmetry.space_group_name_H-M   'P 1'
#
loop_
_entity.id
_entity.type
_entity.pdbx_description
1 polymer ?
#
loop_
_entity_poly.entity_id
_entity_poly.type
_entity_poly.pdbx_seq_one_letter_code
_entity_poly.pdbx_strand_id
1 'polypeptide(L)' 'MKKLPRKFQYPLMVSMVLPTMLLSMPAIMVAKTLPANGVFFDAWLNAVSQMVPSALLVLALVAPTVRLFVTKVLLEPEVK' A
#
# COMPACT_ATOMS: atom_id res chain seq x y z
N MET A 1 20.64 -17.55 -9.63
CA MET A 1 19.36 -17.31 -8.91
C MET A 1 18.20 -17.43 -9.90
N LYS A 2 17.26 -18.36 -9.72
CA LYS A 2 16.07 -18.47 -10.58
C LYS A 2 15.18 -17.24 -10.35
N LYS A 3 14.92 -16.47 -11.41
CA LYS A 3 14.10 -15.25 -11.33
C LYS A 3 12.64 -15.63 -11.02
N LEU A 4 12.02 -14.93 -10.08
CA LEU A 4 10.63 -15.15 -9.69
C LEU A 4 9.70 -14.99 -10.91
N PRO A 5 8.70 -15.85 -11.15
CA PRO A 5 7.79 -15.70 -12.28
C PRO A 5 7.07 -14.34 -12.25
N ARG A 6 6.94 -13.66 -13.41
CA ARG A 6 6.37 -12.29 -13.53
C ARG A 6 5.01 -12.12 -12.85
N LYS A 7 4.16 -13.16 -12.86
CA LYS A 7 2.84 -13.17 -12.19
C LYS A 7 2.90 -12.93 -10.68
N PHE A 8 4.03 -13.23 -10.03
CA PHE A 8 4.23 -13.01 -8.59
C PHE A 8 5.08 -11.78 -8.30
N GLN A 9 5.76 -11.20 -9.30
CA GLN A 9 6.58 -10.00 -9.10
C GLN A 9 5.71 -8.77 -8.79
N TYR A 10 4.59 -8.62 -9.51
CA TYR A 10 3.71 -7.47 -9.34
C TYR A 10 2.99 -7.46 -7.98
N PRO A 11 2.36 -8.56 -7.52
CA PRO A 11 1.77 -8.62 -6.18
C PRO A 11 2.82 -8.44 -5.08
N LEU A 12 4.01 -9.02 -5.25
CA LEU A 12 5.10 -8.89 -4.28
C LEU A 12 5.59 -7.43 -4.18
N MET A 13 5.79 -6.77 -5.32
CA MET A 13 6.22 -5.38 -5.37
C MET A 13 5.18 -4.45 -4.75
N VAL A 14 3.89 -4.67 -5.03
CA VAL A 14 2.78 -3.94 -4.40
C VAL A 14 2.77 -4.20 -2.88
N SER A 15 2.97 -5.44 -2.43
CA SER A 15 3.03 -5.76 -1.00
C SER A 15 4.24 -5.15 -0.26
N MET A 16 5.29 -4.75 -0.97
CA MET A 16 6.47 -4.10 -0.39
C MET A 16 6.40 -2.57 -0.45
N VAL A 17 5.99 -2.01 -1.59
CA VAL A 17 5.99 -0.55 -1.83
C VAL A 17 4.80 0.12 -1.17
N LEU A 18 3.64 -0.53 -1.17
CA LEU A 18 2.40 0.07 -0.66
C LEU A 18 2.46 0.29 0.86
N PRO A 19 2.91 -0.67 1.69
CA PRO A 19 3.05 -0.43 3.13
C PRO A 19 4.13 0.59 3.47
N THR A 20 5.25 0.61 2.74
CA THR A 20 6.33 1.57 2.99
C THR A 20 5.88 3.00 2.70
N MET A 21 5.10 3.22 1.63
CA MET A 21 4.51 4.53 1.36
C MET A 21 3.44 4.92 2.38
N LEU A 22 2.56 3.99 2.77
CA LEU A 22 1.49 4.27 3.75
C LEU A 22 2.04 4.56 5.16
N LEU A 23 3.16 3.96 5.54
CA LEU A 23 3.75 4.14 6.88
C LEU A 23 4.74 5.31 6.95
N SER A 24 5.42 5.63 5.83
CA SER A 24 6.42 6.71 5.78
C SER A 24 5.81 8.11 5.83
N MET A 25 4.66 8.35 5.17
CA MET A 25 4.02 9.66 5.19
C MET A 25 3.55 10.09 6.60
N PRO A 26 2.86 9.24 7.39
CA PRO A 26 2.54 9.54 8.78
C PRO A 26 3.80 9.78 9.63
N ALA A 27 4.86 8.99 9.42
CA ALA A 27 6.12 9.14 10.16
C ALA A 27 6.80 10.49 9.88
N ILE A 28 6.87 10.91 8.61
CA ILE A 28 7.45 12.20 8.21
C ILE A 28 6.62 13.35 8.77
N MET A 29 5.30 13.26 8.69
CA MET A 29 4.41 14.30 9.18
C MET A 29 4.56 14.47 10.69
N VAL A 30 4.50 13.38 11.45
CA VAL A 30 4.71 13.40 12.90
C VAL A 30 6.09 13.94 13.25
N ALA A 31 7.16 13.53 12.56
CA ALA A 31 8.50 14.06 12.79
C ALA A 31 8.60 15.59 12.61
N LYS A 32 7.77 16.17 11.74
CA LYS A 32 7.76 17.62 11.46
C LYS A 32 6.84 18.41 12.39
N THR A 33 5.78 17.81 12.92
CA THR A 33 4.73 18.50 13.68
C THR A 33 4.76 18.17 15.17
N LEU A 34 5.62 17.26 15.62
CA LEU A 34 5.68 16.85 17.02
C LEU A 34 6.15 18.02 17.91
N PRO A 35 5.45 18.30 19.02
CA PRO A 35 5.93 19.26 20.02
C PRO A 35 7.24 18.80 20.65
N ALA A 36 8.04 19.72 21.19
CA ALA A 36 9.37 19.44 21.77
C ALA A 36 9.38 18.36 22.87
N ASN A 37 8.24 18.12 23.53
CA ASN A 37 8.08 17.11 24.59
C ASN A 37 7.17 15.92 24.17
N GLY A 38 6.85 15.79 22.88
CA GLY A 38 5.98 14.73 22.39
C GLY A 38 6.70 13.38 22.27
N VAL A 39 5.97 12.29 22.52
CA VAL A 39 6.47 10.93 22.26
C VAL A 39 6.19 10.58 20.80
N PHE A 40 7.25 10.45 19.99
CA PHE A 40 7.14 10.20 18.54
C PHE A 40 6.35 8.94 18.23
N PHE A 41 6.64 7.85 18.93
CA PHE A 41 6.03 6.54 18.66
C PHE A 41 4.52 6.56 18.87
N ASP A 42 4.03 7.17 19.94
CA ASP A 42 2.60 7.25 20.25
C ASP A 42 1.85 8.10 19.22
N ALA A 43 2.43 9.25 18.84
CA ALA A 43 1.86 10.12 17.82
C ALA A 43 1.82 9.45 16.44
N TRP A 44 2.88 8.74 16.07
CA TRP A 44 2.94 7.96 14.82
C TRP A 44 1.93 6.81 14.82
N LEU A 45 1.86 6.03 15.92
CA LEU A 45 0.92 4.93 16.05
C LEU A 45 -0.53 5.41 15.95
N ASN A 46 -0.85 6.55 16.57
CA ASN A 46 -2.17 7.16 16.47
C ASN A 46 -2.50 7.62 15.04
N ALA A 47 -1.55 8.24 14.34
CA ALA A 47 -1.75 8.64 12.94
C ALA A 47 -1.97 7.41 12.03
N VAL A 48 -1.23 6.33 12.25
CA VAL A 48 -1.38 5.08 11.50
C VAL A 48 -2.73 4.42 11.83
N SER A 49 -3.13 4.34 13.09
CA SER A 49 -4.39 3.69 13.49
C SER A 49 -5.63 4.39 12.94
N GLN A 50 -5.59 5.71 12.77
CA GLN A 50 -6.66 6.47 12.12
C GLN A 50 -6.71 6.25 10.60
N MET A 51 -5.56 6.00 9.97
CA MET A 51 -5.43 5.84 8.53
C MET A 51 -5.70 4.39 8.06
N VAL A 52 -5.36 3.40 8.88
CA VAL A 52 -5.49 1.97 8.53
C VAL A 52 -6.91 1.57 8.10
N PRO A 53 -8.00 1.96 8.79
CA PRO A 53 -9.35 1.54 8.41
C PRO A 53 -9.73 1.98 7.00
N SER A 54 -9.43 3.23 6.62
CA SER A 54 -9.72 3.75 5.29
C SER A 54 -8.81 3.12 4.23
N ALA A 55 -7.52 2.94 4.53
CA ALA A 55 -6.59 2.27 3.63
C ALA A 55 -7.00 0.81 3.34
N LEU A 56 -7.52 0.08 4.34
CA LEU A 56 -8.03 -1.28 4.17
C LEU A 56 -9.28 -1.32 3.30
N LEU A 57 -10.22 -0.38 3.47
CA LEU A 57 -11.40 -0.28 2.61
C LEU A 57 -11.02 0.01 1.16
N VAL A 58 -10.07 0.92 0.94
CA VAL A 58 -9.54 1.22 -0.39
C VAL A 58 -8.84 0.00 -0.99
N LEU A 59 -7.99 -0.70 -0.23
CA LEU A 59 -7.35 -1.93 -0.72
C LEU A 59 -8.36 -3.01 -1.07
N ALA A 60 -9.38 -3.21 -0.24
CA ALA A 60 -10.44 -4.19 -0.45
C ALA A 60 -11.26 -3.88 -1.71
N LEU A 61 -11.44 -2.61 -2.08
CA LEU A 61 -12.22 -2.22 -3.25
C LEU A 61 -11.36 -2.09 -4.53
N VAL A 62 -10.19 -1.46 -4.40
CA VAL A 62 -9.31 -1.12 -5.52
C VAL A 62 -8.58 -2.35 -6.02
N ALA A 63 -8.08 -3.23 -5.15
CA ALA A 63 -7.36 -4.43 -5.60
C ALA A 63 -8.19 -5.35 -6.51
N PRO A 64 -9.45 -5.74 -6.17
CA PRO A 64 -10.27 -6.55 -7.06
C PRO A 64 -10.73 -5.76 -8.28
N THR A 65 -11.09 -4.48 -8.15
CA THR A 65 -11.53 -3.66 -9.29
C THR A 65 -10.41 -3.49 -10.32
N VAL A 66 -9.19 -3.17 -9.88
CA VAL A 66 -8.03 -3.06 -10.76
C VAL A 66 -7.70 -4.41 -11.39
N ARG A 67 -7.77 -5.51 -10.64
CA ARG A 67 -7.55 -6.85 -11.20
C ARG A 67 -8.58 -7.18 -12.28
N LEU A 68 -9.86 -6.94 -12.02
CA LEU A 68 -10.93 -7.17 -13.00
C LEU A 68 -10.76 -6.27 -14.23
N PHE A 69 -10.47 -4.99 -14.03
CA PHE A 69 -10.24 -4.05 -15.11
C PHE A 69 -9.04 -4.44 -15.98
N VAL A 70 -7.90 -4.76 -15.37
CA VAL A 70 -6.70 -5.19 -16.11
C VAL A 70 -6.96 -6.48 -16.88
N THR A 71 -7.63 -7.45 -16.26
CA THR A 71 -7.89 -8.75 -16.91
C THR A 71 -9.00 -8.75 -17.96
N LYS A 72 -9.93 -7.77 -17.92
CA LYS A 72 -11.08 -7.74 -18.83
C LYS A 72 -11.03 -6.63 -19.87
N VAL A 73 -10.29 -5.55 -19.61
CA VAL A 73 -10.26 -4.36 -20.46
C VAL A 73 -8.87 -4.12 -21.07
N LEU A 74 -7.79 -4.32 -20.31
CA LEU A 74 -6.44 -3.98 -20.77
C LEU A 74 -5.67 -5.15 -21.39
N LEU A 75 -5.97 -6.39 -20.99
CA LEU A 75 -5.34 -7.57 -21.58
C LEU A 75 -6.21 -8.08 -22.73
N GLU A 76 -5.63 -8.15 -23.94
CA GLU A 76 -6.23 -8.90 -25.03
C GLU A 76 -6.33 -10.38 -24.63
N PRO A 77 -7.44 -11.07 -24.97
CA PRO A 77 -7.58 -12.49 -24.67
C PRO A 77 -6.43 -13.25 -25.33
N GLU A 78 -5.72 -14.08 -24.56
CA GLU A 78 -4.71 -14.98 -25.14
C GLU A 78 -5.41 -15.81 -26.23
N VAL A 79 -5.09 -15.50 -27.50
CA VAL A 79 -5.50 -16.31 -28.63
C VAL A 79 -4.86 -17.68 -28.42
N LYS A 80 -5.72 -18.69 -28.25
CA LYS A 80 -5.39 -20.11 -28.04
C LYS A 80 -4.28 -20.60 -28.97
#